data_AF-A0A191UF33-F1
#
_entry.id   AF-A0A191UF33-F1
#
_cell.length_a   1.000
_cell.length_b   1.000
_cell.length_c   1.000
_cell.angle_alpha   90.00
_cell.angle_beta   90.00
_cell.angle_gamma   90.00
#
_symmetry.space_group_name_H-M   'P 1'
#
loop_
_entity.id
_entity.type
_entity.pdbx_description
1 polymer ?
#
loop_
_entity_poly.entity_id
_entity_poly.type
_entity_poly.pdbx_seq_one_letter_code
_entity_poly.pdbx_strand_id
1 'polypeptide(L)'
;MQKLVLASNNAGKVREFQALLAPLNFQVIPQGELGIPSADEPHHTFVENALAKARHASAACGLPALADDSGICAHALNGQPGVLSARYAGEPANDVANNQKLITALKGKNNRGAHYVCALVFVNSANDPEPVIVQTRWYGALIDDAKGSHGFGYDPHFFLPELGLTAAELAPEKKNAISHRGQALRELITQLQSRA
;
A
#
# COMPACT_ATOMS: atom_id res chain seq x y z
N MET A 1 -9.53 -8.55 -22.51
CA MET A 1 -8.61 -8.10 -21.44
C MET A 1 -8.92 -6.64 -21.16
N GLN A 2 -9.32 -6.30 -19.93
CA GLN A 2 -9.61 -4.92 -19.56
C GLN A 2 -8.29 -4.22 -19.18
N LYS A 3 -8.03 -3.04 -19.75
CA LYS A 3 -6.84 -2.23 -19.43
C LYS A 3 -7.15 -1.35 -18.22
N LEU A 4 -6.20 -1.30 -17.28
CA LEU A 4 -6.29 -0.54 -16.04
C LEU A 4 -4.94 0.12 -15.79
N VAL A 5 -4.93 1.44 -15.57
CA VAL A 5 -3.72 2.12 -15.12
C VAL A 5 -3.54 1.94 -13.62
N LEU A 6 -2.35 1.52 -13.19
CA LEU A 6 -1.96 1.53 -11.78
C LEU A 6 -1.23 2.83 -11.47
N ALA A 7 -1.84 3.65 -10.62
CA ALA A 7 -1.32 4.97 -10.23
C ALA A 7 -0.18 4.86 -9.18
N SER A 8 0.89 4.14 -9.54
CA SER A 8 2.06 3.93 -8.68
C SER A 8 3.29 3.66 -9.52
N ASN A 9 4.41 4.29 -9.14
CA ASN A 9 5.74 4.00 -9.66
C ASN A 9 6.60 3.16 -8.68
N ASN A 10 6.05 2.77 -7.53
CA ASN A 10 6.75 1.90 -6.59
C ASN A 10 6.83 0.46 -7.15
N ALA A 11 8.05 0.01 -7.46
CA ALA A 11 8.29 -1.30 -8.07
C ALA A 11 7.77 -2.48 -7.23
N GLY A 12 7.82 -2.38 -5.89
CA GLY A 12 7.25 -3.38 -4.99
C GLY A 12 5.73 -3.49 -5.12
N LYS A 13 5.03 -2.34 -5.10
CA LYS A 13 3.58 -2.29 -5.32
C LYS A 13 3.19 -2.79 -6.70
N VAL A 14 3.91 -2.39 -7.75
CA VAL A 14 3.66 -2.84 -9.13
C VAL A 14 3.74 -4.36 -9.22
N ARG A 15 4.79 -4.97 -8.66
CA ARG A 15 4.95 -6.43 -8.65
C ARG A 15 3.81 -7.13 -7.89
N GLU A 16 3.45 -6.62 -6.71
CA GLU A 16 2.34 -7.19 -5.91
C GLU A 16 1.01 -7.10 -6.66
N PHE A 17 0.65 -5.93 -7.22
CA PHE A 17 -0.61 -5.76 -7.95
C PHE A 17 -0.65 -6.53 -9.27
N GLN A 18 0.45 -6.61 -10.03
CA GLN A 18 0.52 -7.43 -11.23
C GLN A 18 0.24 -8.90 -10.91
N ALA A 19 0.88 -9.45 -9.87
CA ALA A 19 0.66 -10.83 -9.47
C ALA A 19 -0.78 -11.07 -9.00
N LEU A 20 -1.36 -10.13 -8.26
CA LEU A 20 -2.70 -10.27 -7.70
C LEU A 20 -3.83 -10.06 -8.73
N LEU A 21 -3.63 -9.21 -9.74
CA LEU A 21 -4.64 -8.89 -10.76
C LEU A 21 -4.59 -9.79 -12.00
N ALA A 22 -3.44 -10.44 -12.27
CA ALA A 22 -3.29 -11.33 -13.42
C ALA A 22 -4.39 -12.42 -13.53
N PRO A 23 -4.82 -13.09 -12.44
CA PRO A 23 -5.90 -14.10 -12.50
C PRO A 23 -7.28 -13.55 -12.93
N LEU A 24 -7.46 -12.23 -12.95
CA LEU A 24 -8.74 -11.58 -13.21
C LEU A 24 -8.86 -11.00 -14.63
N ASN A 25 -7.90 -11.31 -15.51
CA ASN A 25 -7.88 -10.83 -16.90
C ASN A 25 -7.77 -9.29 -17.04
N PHE A 26 -7.16 -8.63 -16.05
CA PHE A 26 -6.74 -7.23 -16.12
C PHE A 26 -5.33 -7.11 -16.69
N GLN A 27 -5.14 -6.18 -17.63
CA GLN A 27 -3.83 -5.69 -18.02
C GLN A 27 -3.48 -4.47 -17.15
N VAL A 28 -2.60 -4.67 -16.18
CA VAL A 28 -2.10 -3.59 -15.32
C VAL A 28 -1.02 -2.82 -16.06
N ILE A 29 -1.26 -1.53 -16.29
CA ILE A 29 -0.29 -0.62 -16.92
C ILE A 29 0.21 0.34 -15.84
N PRO A 30 1.44 0.22 -15.35
CA PRO A 30 2.03 1.19 -14.44
C PRO A 30 2.02 2.60 -15.06
N GLN A 31 1.64 3.62 -14.29
CA GLN A 31 1.53 5.00 -14.79
C GLN A 31 2.83 5.52 -15.44
N GLY A 32 3.99 5.07 -14.95
CA GLY A 32 5.30 5.43 -15.49
C GLY A 32 5.53 4.95 -16.92
N GLU A 33 4.94 3.82 -17.33
CA GLU A 33 5.01 3.34 -18.72
C GLU A 33 4.26 4.26 -19.69
N LEU A 34 3.28 5.03 -19.18
CA LEU A 34 2.51 6.02 -19.92
C LEU A 34 3.11 7.43 -19.83
N GLY A 35 4.26 7.60 -19.17
CA GLY A 35 4.87 8.92 -18.95
C GLY A 35 4.06 9.81 -18.01
N ILE A 36 3.15 9.25 -17.21
CA ILE A 36 2.31 10.01 -16.28
C ILE A 36 3.11 10.33 -15.01
N PRO A 37 3.29 11.61 -14.65
CA PRO A 37 3.99 11.98 -13.43
C PRO A 37 3.19 11.56 -12.19
N SER A 38 3.86 11.38 -11.06
CA SER A 38 3.18 11.16 -9.78
C SER A 38 2.24 12.33 -9.45
N ALA A 39 1.05 12.02 -8.94
CA ALA A 39 0.18 13.04 -8.36
C ALA A 39 0.76 13.59 -7.06
N ASP A 40 0.38 14.83 -6.73
CA ASP A 40 0.61 15.36 -5.39
C ASP A 40 -0.20 14.56 -4.36
N GLU A 41 0.39 14.37 -3.18
CA GLU A 41 -0.24 13.71 -2.03
C GLU A 41 -0.38 14.71 -0.85
N PRO A 42 -1.19 15.77 -0.98
CA PRO A 42 -1.26 16.83 0.03
C PRO A 42 -2.11 16.43 1.24
N HIS A 43 -2.82 15.30 1.17
CA HIS A 43 -3.84 14.96 2.15
C HIS A 43 -3.26 14.20 3.35
N HIS A 44 -3.96 14.32 4.48
CA HIS A 44 -3.58 13.69 5.73
C HIS A 44 -4.11 12.26 5.87
N THR A 45 -4.95 11.79 4.94
CA THR A 45 -5.53 10.44 4.97
C THR A 45 -5.16 9.62 3.75
N PHE A 46 -5.05 8.31 3.95
CA PHE A 46 -4.74 7.36 2.88
C PHE A 46 -5.81 7.38 1.79
N VAL A 47 -7.09 7.46 2.16
CA VAL A 47 -8.19 7.43 1.20
C VAL A 47 -8.19 8.65 0.27
N GLU A 48 -7.92 9.84 0.80
CA GLU A 48 -7.85 11.06 -0.02
C GLU A 48 -6.67 11.00 -1.00
N ASN A 49 -5.48 10.59 -0.54
CA ASN A 49 -4.31 10.46 -1.41
C ASN A 49 -4.50 9.36 -2.48
N ALA A 50 -5.11 8.22 -2.11
CA ALA A 50 -5.42 7.17 -3.07
C ALA A 50 -6.40 7.68 -4.14
N LEU A 51 -7.48 8.37 -3.74
CA LEU A 51 -8.45 8.93 -4.68
C LEU A 51 -7.81 9.99 -5.60
N ALA A 52 -6.99 10.89 -5.07
CA ALA A 52 -6.26 11.89 -5.83
C ALA A 52 -5.37 11.24 -6.90
N LYS A 53 -4.59 10.22 -6.52
CA LYS A 53 -3.76 9.43 -7.44
C LYS A 53 -4.56 8.75 -8.55
N ALA A 54 -5.67 8.09 -8.21
CA ALA A 54 -6.51 7.40 -9.19
C ALA A 54 -7.09 8.37 -10.22
N ARG A 55 -7.65 9.50 -9.75
CA ARG A 55 -8.23 10.53 -10.62
C ARG A 55 -7.19 11.16 -11.53
N HIS A 56 -6.01 11.48 -11.00
CA HIS A 56 -4.90 12.02 -11.79
C HIS A 56 -4.47 11.08 -12.91
N ALA A 57 -4.23 9.80 -12.59
CA ALA A 57 -3.82 8.82 -13.59
C ALA A 57 -4.93 8.60 -14.64
N SER A 58 -6.19 8.49 -14.22
CA SER A 58 -7.32 8.33 -15.13
C SER A 58 -7.50 9.55 -16.05
N ALA A 59 -7.35 10.76 -15.52
CA ALA A 59 -7.45 12.00 -16.30
C ALA A 59 -6.35 12.09 -17.37
N ALA A 60 -5.14 11.64 -17.05
CA ALA A 60 -3.99 11.71 -17.95
C ALA A 60 -4.06 10.74 -19.13
N CYS A 61 -4.67 9.55 -18.97
CA CYS A 61 -4.68 8.52 -20.02
C CYS A 61 -6.07 8.11 -20.53
N GLY A 62 -7.15 8.56 -19.91
CA GLY A 62 -8.53 8.20 -20.29
C GLY A 62 -8.91 6.75 -19.99
N LEU A 63 -8.11 6.02 -19.21
CA LEU A 63 -8.41 4.65 -18.78
C LEU A 63 -9.00 4.63 -17.36
N PRO A 64 -9.73 3.57 -16.97
CA PRO A 64 -9.96 3.27 -15.56
C PRO A 64 -8.63 3.22 -14.81
N ALA A 65 -8.62 3.69 -13.56
CA ALA A 65 -7.42 3.76 -12.75
C ALA A 65 -7.62 3.10 -11.38
N LEU A 66 -6.58 2.41 -10.93
CA LEU A 66 -6.45 1.87 -9.59
C LEU A 66 -5.31 2.59 -8.89
N ALA A 67 -5.56 3.08 -7.69
CA ALA A 67 -4.54 3.69 -6.87
C ALA A 67 -4.52 3.11 -5.47
N ASP A 68 -3.32 3.04 -4.93
CA ASP A 68 -3.04 2.60 -3.59
C ASP A 68 -2.34 3.72 -2.83
N ASP A 69 -2.90 4.09 -1.68
CA ASP A 69 -2.13 4.73 -0.63
C ASP A 69 -2.04 3.83 0.60
N SER A 70 -0.81 3.54 1.02
CA SER A 70 -0.52 2.58 2.07
C SER A 70 0.61 3.07 2.94
N GLY A 71 0.57 2.69 4.20
CA GLY A 71 1.59 3.02 5.18
C GLY A 71 1.44 2.23 6.45
N ILE A 72 2.39 2.41 7.37
CA ILE A 72 2.36 1.82 8.70
C ILE A 72 1.95 2.86 9.74
N CYS A 73 1.13 2.44 10.70
CA CYS A 73 0.63 3.26 11.78
C CYS A 73 1.04 2.63 13.11
N ALA A 74 2.01 3.22 13.81
CA ALA A 74 2.44 2.76 15.13
C ALA A 74 1.53 3.35 16.22
N HIS A 75 0.98 2.48 17.07
CA HIS A 75 -0.02 2.87 18.07
C HIS A 75 0.56 3.82 19.12
N ALA A 76 1.78 3.55 19.58
CA ALA A 76 2.47 4.40 20.56
C ALA A 76 2.89 5.78 20.03
N LEU A 77 2.81 5.99 18.71
CA LEU A 77 3.16 7.25 18.05
C LEU A 77 1.93 7.94 17.44
N ASN A 78 0.74 7.66 17.98
CA ASN A 78 -0.53 8.23 17.51
C ASN A 78 -0.74 8.05 15.99
N GLY A 79 -0.33 6.90 15.44
CA GLY A 79 -0.51 6.56 14.03
C GLY A 79 0.62 7.02 13.11
N GLN A 80 1.66 7.70 13.59
CA GLN A 80 2.86 7.95 12.78
C GLN A 80 3.60 6.63 12.47
N PRO A 81 4.29 6.50 11.31
CA PRO A 81 4.47 7.50 10.24
C PRO A 81 3.22 7.86 9.43
N GLY A 82 2.22 6.97 9.35
CA GLY A 82 0.99 7.24 8.62
C GLY A 82 1.22 7.47 7.13
N VAL A 83 0.57 8.48 6.54
CA VAL A 83 0.75 8.85 5.12
C VAL A 83 2.18 9.23 4.75
N LEU A 84 3.03 9.57 5.73
CA LEU A 84 4.45 9.87 5.50
C LEU A 84 5.34 8.63 5.49
N SER A 85 4.77 7.41 5.51
CA SER A 85 5.52 6.15 5.61
C SER A 85 6.67 6.01 4.62
N ALA A 86 6.50 6.42 3.36
CA ALA A 86 7.55 6.33 2.34
C ALA A 86 8.72 7.31 2.56
N ARG A 87 8.45 8.43 3.23
CA ARG A 87 9.37 9.57 3.41
C ARG A 87 9.54 9.94 4.88
N TYR A 88 9.41 8.95 5.77
CA TYR A 88 9.40 9.20 7.21
C TYR A 88 10.74 9.78 7.67
N ALA A 89 11.84 9.33 7.10
CA ALA A 89 13.20 9.84 7.32
C ALA A 89 13.57 11.05 6.44
N GLY A 90 12.65 11.58 5.64
CA GLY A 90 12.89 12.65 4.68
C GLY A 90 13.13 12.14 3.26
N GLU A 91 13.53 13.06 2.39
CA GLU A 91 13.84 12.78 0.98
C GLU A 91 15.37 12.78 0.75
N PRO A 92 15.90 11.92 -0.13
CA PRO A 92 15.18 10.90 -0.89
C PRO A 92 14.68 9.75 0.00
N ALA A 93 13.53 9.18 -0.35
CA ALA A 93 12.96 8.01 0.32
C ALA A 93 13.96 6.84 0.45
N ASN A 94 14.06 6.26 1.65
CA ASN A 94 14.97 5.17 1.98
C ASN A 94 14.39 4.26 3.07
N ASP A 95 14.11 3.00 2.71
CA ASP A 95 13.47 2.03 3.61
C ASP A 95 14.29 1.79 4.90
N VAL A 96 15.62 1.68 4.80
CA VAL A 96 16.49 1.47 5.97
C VAL A 96 16.45 2.67 6.91
N ALA A 97 16.53 3.89 6.37
CA ALA A 97 16.46 5.11 7.17
C ALA A 97 15.08 5.29 7.82
N ASN A 98 14.01 5.00 7.07
CA ASN A 98 12.63 5.00 7.55
C ASN A 98 12.45 4.03 8.72
N ASN A 99 12.93 2.79 8.57
CA ASN A 99 12.90 1.76 9.60
C ASN A 99 13.66 2.21 10.84
N GLN A 100 14.89 2.68 10.68
CA GLN A 100 15.72 3.14 11.79
C GLN A 100 15.06 4.28 12.58
N LYS A 101 14.45 5.25 11.87
CA LYS A 101 13.74 6.36 12.52
C LYS A 101 12.54 5.86 13.31
N LEU A 102 11.76 4.93 12.77
CA LEU A 102 10.59 4.37 13.44
C LEU A 102 10.96 3.57 14.69
N ILE A 103 11.94 2.68 14.57
CA ILE A 103 12.44 1.89 15.72
C ILE A 103 13.03 2.80 16.79
N THR A 104 13.77 3.85 16.40
CA THR A 104 14.31 4.84 17.34
C THR A 104 13.20 5.59 18.08
N ALA A 105 12.15 6.01 17.38
CA ALA A 105 11.00 6.69 17.98
C ALA A 105 10.22 5.79 18.96
N LEU A 106 10.31 4.47 18.82
CA LEU A 106 9.66 3.49 19.68
C LEU A 106 10.54 3.00 20.84
N LYS A 107 11.79 3.47 20.96
CA LYS A 107 12.66 3.13 22.10
C LYS A 107 12.00 3.57 23.42
N GLY A 108 11.98 2.66 24.40
CA GLY A 108 11.37 2.89 25.71
C GLY A 108 9.83 2.90 25.71
N LYS A 109 9.16 2.61 24.58
CA LYS A 109 7.70 2.47 24.52
C LYS A 109 7.31 1.01 24.77
N ASN A 110 6.44 0.78 25.75
CA ASN A 110 5.92 -0.56 26.06
C ASN A 110 4.97 -1.07 24.97
N ASN A 111 4.15 -0.18 24.39
CA ASN A 111 3.24 -0.56 23.31
C ASN A 111 4.00 -0.58 21.97
N ARG A 112 4.20 -1.78 21.43
CA ARG A 112 4.82 -2.03 20.13
C ARG A 112 3.80 -2.32 19.02
N GLY A 113 2.52 -2.23 19.32
CA GLY A 113 1.43 -2.45 18.38
C GLY A 113 1.52 -1.51 17.19
N ALA A 114 1.37 -2.08 15.99
CA ALA A 114 1.32 -1.34 14.75
C ALA A 114 0.37 -2.03 13.78
N HIS A 115 -0.01 -1.31 12.73
CA HIS A 115 -0.71 -1.92 11.62
C HIS A 115 -0.33 -1.27 10.31
N TYR A 116 -0.27 -2.08 9.27
CA TYR A 116 -0.33 -1.56 7.92
C TYR A 116 -1.76 -1.18 7.56
N VAL A 117 -1.91 -0.12 6.78
CA VAL A 117 -3.16 0.29 6.14
C VAL A 117 -2.97 0.21 4.63
N CYS A 118 -3.98 -0.31 3.92
CA CYS A 118 -4.13 -0.14 2.48
C CYS A 118 -5.44 0.59 2.20
N ALA A 119 -5.38 1.80 1.64
CA ALA A 119 -6.52 2.41 0.97
C ALA A 119 -6.39 2.17 -0.53
N LEU A 120 -7.31 1.39 -1.09
CA LEU A 120 -7.34 1.01 -2.48
C LEU A 120 -8.57 1.66 -3.13
N VAL A 121 -8.33 2.47 -4.15
CA VAL A 121 -9.37 3.24 -4.85
C VAL A 121 -9.35 2.88 -6.33
N PHE A 122 -10.51 2.47 -6.84
CA PHE A 122 -10.75 2.28 -8.26
C PHE A 122 -11.73 3.32 -8.79
N VAL A 123 -11.39 3.94 -9.92
CA VAL A 123 -12.26 4.87 -10.65
C VAL A 123 -12.46 4.37 -12.07
N ASN A 124 -13.69 4.39 -12.57
CA ASN A 124 -13.98 4.10 -13.98
C ASN A 124 -13.53 5.23 -14.91
N SER A 125 -13.54 6.47 -14.42
CA SER A 125 -13.06 7.65 -15.12
C SER A 125 -12.61 8.72 -14.11
N ALA A 126 -11.91 9.76 -14.57
CA ALA A 126 -11.43 10.85 -13.71
C ALA A 126 -12.54 11.51 -12.87
N ASN A 127 -13.75 11.62 -13.41
CA ASN A 127 -14.90 12.24 -12.77
C ASN A 127 -15.92 11.22 -12.24
N ASP A 128 -15.51 9.96 -12.03
CA ASP A 128 -16.37 8.94 -11.44
C ASP A 128 -16.97 9.44 -10.10
N PRO A 129 -18.31 9.60 -10.01
CA PRO A 129 -18.95 10.10 -8.80
C PRO A 129 -19.06 9.02 -7.72
N GLU A 130 -18.87 7.74 -8.07
CA GLU A 130 -19.03 6.61 -7.16
C GLU A 130 -17.83 5.65 -7.25
N PRO A 131 -16.61 6.12 -6.90
CA PRO A 131 -15.43 5.27 -6.90
C PRO A 131 -15.61 4.07 -5.96
N VAL A 132 -15.02 2.93 -6.30
CA VAL A 132 -14.91 1.82 -5.35
C VAL A 132 -13.77 2.14 -4.40
N ILE A 133 -14.07 2.20 -3.11
CA ILE A 133 -13.10 2.51 -2.06
C ILE A 133 -13.07 1.36 -1.08
N VAL A 134 -11.88 0.79 -0.89
CA VAL A 134 -11.64 -0.26 0.10
C VAL A 134 -10.53 0.19 1.03
N GLN A 135 -10.71 -0.02 2.34
CA GLN A 135 -9.67 0.26 3.32
C GLN A 135 -9.51 -0.90 4.29
N THR A 136 -8.36 -1.57 4.24
CA THR A 136 -8.05 -2.71 5.10
C THR A 136 -6.88 -2.40 6.03
N ARG A 137 -6.74 -3.25 7.05
CA ARG A 137 -5.68 -3.15 8.05
C ARG A 137 -5.06 -4.52 8.29
N TRP A 138 -3.75 -4.55 8.46
CA TRP A 138 -3.03 -5.75 8.86
C TRP A 138 -2.29 -5.46 10.16
N TYR A 139 -2.75 -6.08 11.25
CA TYR A 139 -2.26 -5.81 12.60
C TYR A 139 -1.05 -6.69 12.94
N GLY A 140 -0.13 -6.11 13.69
CA GLY A 140 1.09 -6.76 14.15
C GLY A 140 1.79 -5.92 15.21
N ALA A 141 3.08 -6.17 15.39
CA ALA A 141 3.93 -5.41 16.30
C ALA A 141 5.26 -5.07 15.63
N LEU A 142 5.98 -4.08 16.16
CA LEU A 142 7.32 -3.72 15.70
C LEU A 142 8.40 -4.30 16.61
N ILE A 143 9.34 -5.04 16.01
CA ILE A 143 10.54 -5.56 16.69
C ILE A 143 11.76 -4.69 16.39
N ASP A 144 12.73 -4.69 17.30
CA ASP A 144 13.91 -3.82 17.18
C ASP A 144 14.89 -4.32 16.11
N ASP A 145 15.11 -5.63 16.03
CA ASP A 145 16.03 -6.24 15.07
C ASP A 145 15.29 -6.68 13.81
N ALA A 146 15.81 -6.27 12.65
CA ALA A 146 15.27 -6.66 11.36
C ALA A 146 15.45 -8.18 11.13
N LYS A 147 14.42 -8.84 10.60
CA LYS A 147 14.47 -10.25 10.18
C LYS A 147 13.86 -10.43 8.79
N GLY A 148 14.35 -11.42 8.06
CA GLY A 148 13.89 -11.72 6.69
C GLY A 148 14.46 -10.79 5.62
N SER A 149 14.25 -11.18 4.36
CA SER A 149 14.80 -10.51 3.18
C SER A 149 13.78 -10.29 2.06
N HIS A 150 12.57 -10.81 2.22
CA HIS A 150 11.48 -10.58 1.28
C HIS A 150 10.77 -9.25 1.58
N GLY A 151 9.86 -8.86 0.68
CA GLY A 151 9.06 -7.65 0.88
C GLY A 151 9.84 -6.36 0.69
N PHE A 152 9.37 -5.29 1.34
CA PHE A 152 9.96 -3.94 1.26
C PHE A 152 9.49 -3.06 2.44
N GLY A 153 10.05 -1.85 2.56
CA GLY A 153 9.65 -0.90 3.59
C GLY A 153 9.90 -1.43 5.00
N TYR A 154 8.85 -1.43 5.82
CA TYR A 154 8.90 -1.82 7.24
C TYR A 154 8.74 -3.32 7.48
N ASP A 155 8.64 -4.12 6.41
CA ASP A 155 8.41 -5.57 6.50
C ASP A 155 9.43 -6.31 7.39
N PRO A 156 10.74 -5.97 7.40
CA PRO A 156 11.71 -6.64 8.27
C PRO A 156 11.51 -6.39 9.77
N HIS A 157 10.78 -5.35 10.15
CA HIS A 157 10.47 -5.04 11.55
C HIS A 157 9.02 -5.36 11.91
N PHE A 158 8.14 -5.61 10.93
CA PHE A 158 6.73 -5.85 11.16
C PHE A 158 6.46 -7.32 11.51
N PHE A 159 6.38 -7.60 12.80
CA PHE A 159 6.18 -8.92 13.38
C PHE A 159 4.71 -9.31 13.46
N LEU A 160 4.43 -10.57 13.13
CA LEU A 160 3.11 -11.19 13.11
C LEU A 160 3.05 -12.23 14.24
N PRO A 161 2.45 -11.90 15.41
CA PRO A 161 2.43 -12.79 16.56
C PRO A 161 1.85 -14.18 16.27
N GLU A 162 0.81 -14.25 15.44
CA GLU A 162 0.14 -15.49 15.07
C GLU A 162 1.03 -16.44 14.26
N LEU A 163 2.05 -15.93 13.59
CA LEU A 163 2.96 -16.71 12.74
C LEU A 163 4.36 -16.86 13.35
N GLY A 164 4.71 -16.06 14.37
CA GLY A 164 6.06 -16.03 14.91
C GLY A 164 7.12 -15.51 13.94
N LEU A 165 6.70 -14.78 12.89
CA LEU A 165 7.54 -14.30 11.80
C LEU A 165 7.31 -12.82 11.53
N THR A 166 8.31 -12.14 10.99
CA THR A 166 8.15 -10.83 10.35
C THR A 166 7.55 -10.96 8.96
N ALA A 167 6.98 -9.87 8.44
CA ALA A 167 6.45 -9.86 7.08
C ALA A 167 7.52 -10.14 6.02
N ALA A 168 8.78 -9.76 6.27
CA ALA A 168 9.90 -10.04 5.35
C ALA A 168 10.42 -11.49 5.42
N GLU A 169 10.03 -12.27 6.43
CA GLU A 169 10.30 -13.71 6.50
C GLU A 169 9.28 -14.53 5.72
N LEU A 170 8.10 -13.97 5.41
CA LEU A 170 7.09 -14.65 4.61
C LEU A 170 7.51 -14.75 3.15
N ALA A 171 7.24 -15.89 2.53
CA ALA A 171 7.29 -16.01 1.07
C ALA A 171 6.31 -14.99 0.43
N PRO A 172 6.63 -14.40 -0.73
CA PRO A 172 5.78 -13.40 -1.38
C PRO A 172 4.32 -13.82 -1.55
N GLU A 173 4.07 -15.09 -1.92
CA GLU A 173 2.74 -15.63 -2.12
C GLU A 173 1.95 -15.68 -0.80
N LYS A 174 2.62 -16.10 0.29
CA LYS A 174 2.02 -16.15 1.62
C LYS A 174 1.72 -14.74 2.14
N LYS A 175 2.63 -13.78 1.94
CA LYS A 175 2.41 -12.37 2.28
C LYS A 175 1.19 -11.83 1.52
N ASN A 176 1.14 -12.04 0.20
CA ASN A 176 0.03 -11.59 -0.65
C ASN A 176 -1.32 -12.21 -0.25
N ALA A 177 -1.33 -13.42 0.30
CA ALA A 177 -2.57 -14.04 0.78
C ALA A 177 -3.14 -13.33 2.02
N ILE A 178 -2.31 -12.80 2.93
CA ILE A 178 -2.77 -12.32 4.24
C ILE A 178 -2.56 -10.83 4.50
N SER A 179 -1.77 -10.13 3.67
CA SER A 179 -1.43 -8.72 3.89
C SER A 179 -2.63 -7.79 3.70
N HIS A 180 -2.50 -6.55 4.23
CA HIS A 180 -3.42 -5.44 3.99
C HIS A 180 -3.77 -5.28 2.50
N ARG A 181 -2.77 -5.27 1.60
CA ARG A 181 -3.00 -5.13 0.16
C ARG A 181 -3.73 -6.32 -0.45
N GLY A 182 -3.36 -7.54 -0.05
CA GLY A 182 -4.04 -8.75 -0.50
C GLY A 182 -5.51 -8.79 -0.08
N GLN A 183 -5.80 -8.40 1.16
CA GLN A 183 -7.17 -8.25 1.67
C GLN A 183 -7.94 -7.17 0.89
N ALA A 184 -7.34 -5.99 0.72
CA ALA A 184 -7.98 -4.87 0.03
C ALA A 184 -8.35 -5.21 -1.41
N LEU A 185 -7.47 -5.93 -2.11
CA LEU A 185 -7.78 -6.30 -3.48
C LEU A 185 -8.92 -7.32 -3.56
N ARG A 186 -8.95 -8.35 -2.69
CA ARG A 186 -10.06 -9.32 -2.70
C ARG A 186 -11.41 -8.66 -2.45
N GLU A 187 -11.45 -7.73 -1.51
CA GLU A 187 -12.66 -6.95 -1.23
C GLU A 187 -13.03 -6.05 -2.42
N LEU A 188 -12.05 -5.38 -3.05
CA LEU A 188 -12.27 -4.57 -4.26
C LEU A 188 -12.89 -5.40 -5.39
N ILE A 189 -12.36 -6.60 -5.65
CA ILE A 189 -12.85 -7.52 -6.68
C ILE A 189 -14.30 -7.90 -6.38
N THR A 190 -14.60 -8.21 -5.12
CA THR A 190 -15.96 -8.57 -4.69
C THR A 190 -16.93 -7.42 -4.97
N GLN A 191 -16.55 -6.18 -4.67
CA GLN A 191 -17.37 -5.00 -4.95
C GLN A 191 -17.50 -4.69 -6.45
N LEU A 192 -16.45 -4.93 -7.24
CA LEU A 192 -16.52 -4.77 -8.70
C LEU A 192 -17.44 -5.81 -9.35
N GLN A 193 -17.43 -7.05 -8.85
CA GLN A 193 -18.31 -8.11 -9.33
C GLN A 193 -19.78 -7.87 -8.96
N SER A 194 -20.07 -7.24 -7.81
CA SER A 194 -21.46 -6.93 -7.42
C SER A 194 -22.06 -5.74 -8.16
N ARG A 195 -21.25 -4.97 -8.90
CA ARG A 195 -21.68 -3.83 -9.73
C ARG A 195 -21.92 -4.20 -11.20
N ALA A 196 -21.49 -5.37 -11.63
CA ALA A 196 -21.64 -5.89 -13.00
C ALA A 196 -22.99 -6.61 -13.18
#